data_AF-A0A6J7K3M4-F1
#
_entry.id   AF-A0A6J7K3M4-F1
#
_cell.length_a   1.000
_cell.length_b   1.000
_cell.length_c   1.000
_cell.angle_alpha   90.00
_cell.angle_beta   90.00
_cell.angle_gamma   90.00
#
_symmetry.space_group_name_H-M   'P 1'
#
loop_
_entity.id
_entity.type
_entity.pdbx_description
1 polymer ?
#
loop_
_entity_poly.entity_id
_entity_poly.type
_entity_poly.pdbx_seq_one_letter_code
_entity_poly.pdbx_strand_id
1 'polypeptide(L)'
;MRGEAIVNKGERFISLPTSYDTLSFGKLVHEDSLQPFIIEVIDFVAKYDPLTNAPQDYTATVRVTNPGEKTSKVKTLKVNSPLTFGNTRVYLQANGYSPIVTVRDSTGQVAFQGPIPFLPQDGNLRSIGAIKVPDANPQIGFVASFLPTYARDSKQGGISTFPEALDPKLLFSIWEGDLGLDSGIPQSVYRIDTSKMKEIGLESLKPGETFKFPQGSITFETFVPWINLQIVDDPGKGYALYGAIAAILGLLASLFGRRRRIWIRITSTGVVEVAGLAKNGAPGLEAEIENFVTYLRKGI
;
A
#
# COMPACT_ATOMS: atom_id res chain seq x y z
N MET A 1 6.03 1.74 9.49
CA MET A 1 6.02 2.60 8.29
C MET A 1 4.94 2.11 7.34
N ARG A 2 4.33 3.03 6.59
CA ARG A 2 3.48 2.72 5.44
C ARG A 2 3.96 3.53 4.25
N GLY A 3 4.17 2.88 3.12
CA GLY A 3 4.48 3.55 1.87
C GLY A 3 3.74 2.91 0.71
N GLU A 4 3.54 3.68 -0.35
CA GLU A 4 2.90 3.22 -1.58
C GLU A 4 3.77 3.63 -2.77
N ALA A 5 3.82 2.76 -3.79
CA ALA A 5 4.54 3.02 -5.02
C ALA A 5 3.84 2.35 -6.21
N ILE A 6 3.56 3.12 -7.25
CA ILE A 6 3.11 2.63 -8.56
C ILE A 6 4.35 2.23 -9.37
N VAL A 7 4.32 1.03 -9.96
CA VAL A 7 5.42 0.48 -10.75
C VAL A 7 4.86 -0.09 -12.05
N ASN A 8 5.37 0.38 -13.20
CA ASN A 8 4.99 -0.17 -14.48
C ASN A 8 5.57 -1.57 -14.69
N LYS A 9 4.92 -2.38 -15.53
CA LYS A 9 5.55 -3.57 -16.09
C LYS A 9 6.84 -3.18 -16.82
N GLY A 10 7.94 -3.84 -16.46
CA GLY A 10 9.29 -3.59 -16.96
C GLY A 10 10.10 -2.63 -16.09
N GLU A 11 9.49 -1.98 -15.10
CA GLU A 11 10.18 -1.08 -14.18
C GLU A 11 10.61 -1.76 -12.89
N ARG A 12 11.50 -1.06 -12.18
CA ARG A 12 12.06 -1.49 -10.91
C ARG A 12 11.80 -0.46 -9.83
N PHE A 13 11.22 -0.92 -8.74
CA PHE A 13 11.17 -0.23 -7.47
C PHE A 13 12.41 -0.55 -6.63
N ILE A 14 12.97 0.48 -5.99
CA ILE A 14 14.03 0.37 -5.00
C ILE A 14 13.51 1.02 -3.73
N SER A 15 13.64 0.35 -2.59
CA SER A 15 13.15 0.87 -1.31
C SER A 15 14.06 2.00 -0.79
N LEU A 16 13.85 3.20 -1.32
CA LEU A 16 14.45 4.46 -0.92
C LEU A 16 13.34 5.50 -0.68
N PRO A 17 13.53 6.48 0.22
CA PRO A 17 12.51 7.48 0.54
C PRO A 17 11.93 8.18 -0.70
N THR A 18 12.78 8.51 -1.67
CA THR A 18 12.42 9.20 -2.92
C THR A 18 11.71 8.31 -3.94
N SER A 19 11.66 7.00 -3.73
CA SER A 19 11.03 6.05 -4.65
C SER A 19 9.56 5.77 -4.30
N TYR A 20 9.06 6.32 -3.20
CA TYR A 20 7.67 6.18 -2.78
C TYR A 20 6.82 7.34 -3.27
N ASP A 21 5.61 7.04 -3.77
CA ASP A 21 4.60 8.06 -4.10
C ASP A 21 4.03 8.69 -2.83
N THR A 22 3.85 7.87 -1.80
CA THR A 22 3.50 8.31 -0.45
C THR A 22 4.32 7.55 0.57
N LEU A 23 4.80 8.25 1.60
CA LEU A 23 5.59 7.64 2.65
C LEU A 23 5.24 8.25 4.01
N SER A 24 4.89 7.40 4.95
CA SER A 24 4.56 7.78 6.31
C SER A 24 5.30 6.91 7.33
N PHE A 25 5.98 7.58 8.24
CA PHE A 25 6.75 6.95 9.30
C PHE A 25 5.92 6.84 10.58
N GLY A 26 6.12 5.72 11.28
CA GLY A 26 5.56 5.54 12.62
C GLY A 26 6.55 6.01 13.68
N LYS A 27 6.18 5.91 14.96
CA LYS A 27 7.06 6.31 16.08
C LYS A 27 8.36 5.51 16.20
N LEU A 28 8.40 4.31 15.63
CA LEU A 28 9.50 3.34 15.78
C LEU A 28 10.35 3.18 14.50
N VAL A 29 10.02 3.89 13.42
CA VAL A 29 10.68 3.75 12.12
C VAL A 29 11.02 5.14 11.62
N HIS A 30 12.25 5.35 11.20
CA HIS A 30 12.74 6.61 10.63
C HIS A 30 13.27 6.38 9.21
N GLU A 31 13.55 7.44 8.48
CA GLU A 31 14.05 7.38 7.11
C GLU A 31 15.32 6.51 6.96
N ASP A 32 16.25 6.65 7.90
CA ASP A 32 17.52 5.89 7.91
C ASP A 32 17.37 4.40 8.24
N SER A 33 16.18 3.97 8.66
CA SER A 33 15.90 2.58 9.03
C SER A 33 15.29 1.74 7.90
N LEU A 34 15.12 2.32 6.72
CA LEU A 34 14.61 1.62 5.55
C LEU A 34 15.59 0.54 5.08
N GLN A 35 15.10 -0.70 4.96
CA GLN A 35 15.89 -1.76 4.37
C GLN A 35 15.86 -1.65 2.83
N PRO A 36 17.03 -1.55 2.16
CA PRO A 36 17.06 -1.40 0.71
C PRO A 36 16.81 -2.76 0.05
N PHE A 37 15.56 -3.03 -0.30
CA PHE A 37 15.18 -4.14 -1.18
C PHE A 37 14.75 -3.62 -2.55
N ILE A 38 14.71 -4.54 -3.50
CA ILE A 38 14.42 -4.25 -4.91
C ILE A 38 13.30 -5.17 -5.38
N ILE A 39 12.35 -4.59 -6.12
CA ILE A 39 11.29 -5.31 -6.81
C ILE A 39 11.25 -4.81 -8.25
N GLU A 40 11.53 -5.70 -9.20
CA GLU A 40 11.31 -5.45 -10.62
C GLU A 40 10.05 -6.19 -11.07
N VAL A 41 9.12 -5.47 -11.71
CA VAL A 41 7.87 -6.05 -12.20
C VAL A 41 8.12 -6.59 -13.60
N ILE A 42 8.29 -7.91 -13.71
CA ILE A 42 8.52 -8.57 -15.01
C ILE A 42 7.24 -8.58 -15.82
N ASP A 43 6.14 -9.00 -15.18
CA ASP A 43 4.85 -9.12 -15.82
C ASP A 43 3.71 -8.96 -14.80
N PHE A 44 2.55 -8.56 -15.30
CA PHE A 44 1.32 -8.50 -14.52
C PHE A 44 0.14 -8.96 -15.38
N VAL A 45 -0.61 -9.92 -14.84
CA VAL A 45 -1.82 -10.45 -15.45
C VAL A 45 -2.96 -10.31 -14.46
N ALA A 46 -4.02 -9.64 -14.90
CA ALA A 46 -5.30 -9.58 -14.21
C ALA A 46 -6.32 -10.42 -14.98
N LYS A 47 -7.21 -11.09 -14.27
CA LYS A 47 -8.35 -11.84 -14.82
C LYS A 47 -9.64 -11.27 -14.28
N TYR A 48 -10.60 -11.08 -15.16
CA TYR A 48 -11.90 -10.54 -14.83
C TYR A 48 -13.01 -11.48 -15.30
N ASP A 49 -14.11 -11.49 -14.58
CA ASP A 49 -15.32 -12.21 -14.95
C ASP A 49 -15.99 -11.52 -16.16
N PRO A 50 -16.18 -12.20 -17.31
CA PRO A 50 -16.74 -11.55 -18.51
C PRO A 50 -18.21 -11.13 -18.41
N LEU A 51 -18.95 -11.62 -17.41
CA LEU A 51 -20.37 -11.30 -17.22
C LEU A 51 -20.58 -10.16 -16.22
N THR A 52 -19.76 -10.13 -15.17
CA THR A 52 -19.91 -9.19 -14.05
C THR A 52 -18.82 -8.13 -13.98
N ASN A 53 -17.78 -8.26 -14.80
CA ASN A 53 -16.55 -7.45 -14.79
C ASN A 53 -15.74 -7.55 -13.47
N ALA A 54 -16.14 -8.42 -12.55
CA ALA A 54 -15.52 -8.53 -11.25
C ALA A 54 -14.10 -9.12 -11.36
N PRO A 55 -13.13 -8.62 -10.59
CA PRO A 55 -11.78 -9.19 -10.59
C PRO A 55 -11.78 -10.58 -9.96
N GLN A 56 -11.14 -11.53 -10.65
CA GLN A 56 -11.01 -12.92 -10.21
C GLN A 56 -9.59 -13.23 -9.69
N ASP A 57 -8.56 -12.70 -10.34
CA ASP A 57 -7.17 -12.94 -9.96
C ASP A 57 -6.26 -11.81 -10.42
N TYR A 58 -5.33 -11.38 -9.55
CA TYR A 58 -4.26 -10.44 -9.86
C TYR A 58 -2.92 -11.11 -9.54
N THR A 59 -2.14 -11.37 -10.58
CA THR A 59 -0.86 -12.06 -10.47
C THR A 59 0.25 -11.21 -11.08
N ALA A 60 1.18 -10.78 -10.23
CA ALA A 60 2.42 -10.16 -10.68
C ALA A 60 3.57 -11.17 -10.62
N THR A 61 4.35 -11.25 -11.70
CA THR A 61 5.64 -11.95 -11.71
C THR A 61 6.72 -10.91 -11.45
N VAL A 62 7.45 -11.07 -10.35
CA VAL A 62 8.43 -10.08 -9.90
C VAL A 62 9.80 -10.69 -9.72
N ARG A 63 10.85 -9.93 -10.03
CA ARG A 63 12.22 -10.25 -9.65
C ARG A 63 12.58 -9.46 -8.40
N VAL A 64 12.95 -10.18 -7.35
CA VAL A 64 13.18 -9.64 -6.02
C VAL A 64 14.64 -9.77 -5.65
N THR A 65 15.23 -8.70 -5.13
CA THR A 65 16.57 -8.73 -4.52
C THR A 65 16.46 -8.28 -3.07
N ASN A 66 16.86 -9.15 -2.13
CA ASN A 66 16.83 -8.82 -0.71
C ASN A 66 17.99 -7.89 -0.35
N PRO A 67 17.90 -7.16 0.79
CA PRO A 67 18.99 -6.32 1.27
C PRO A 67 20.30 -7.11 1.42
N GLY A 68 21.38 -6.60 0.84
CA GLY A 68 22.72 -7.21 0.90
C GLY A 68 22.93 -8.43 -0.01
N GLU A 69 21.89 -8.93 -0.68
CA GLU A 69 22.04 -10.04 -1.64
C GLU A 69 22.47 -9.52 -3.02
N LYS A 70 23.39 -10.26 -3.67
CA LYS A 70 23.82 -9.99 -5.06
C LYS A 70 22.93 -10.69 -6.10
N THR A 71 22.17 -11.70 -5.68
CA THR A 71 21.35 -12.53 -6.57
C THR A 71 19.88 -12.22 -6.40
N SER A 72 19.18 -12.00 -7.50
CA SER A 72 17.74 -11.83 -7.49
C SER A 72 17.00 -13.16 -7.68
N LYS A 73 15.77 -13.26 -7.16
CA LYS A 73 14.89 -14.43 -7.31
C LYS A 73 13.56 -14.02 -7.92
N VAL A 74 13.07 -14.81 -8.87
CA VAL A 74 11.71 -14.62 -9.41
C VAL A 74 10.70 -15.16 -8.39
N LYS A 75 9.67 -14.37 -8.09
CA LYS A 75 8.59 -14.72 -7.18
C LYS A 75 7.25 -14.30 -7.79
N THR A 76 6.19 -14.96 -7.35
CA THR A 76 4.81 -14.56 -7.65
C THR A 76 4.29 -13.70 -6.51
N LEU A 77 3.75 -12.53 -6.83
CA LEU A 77 3.05 -11.64 -5.91
C LEU A 77 1.56 -11.62 -6.26
N LYS A 78 0.71 -11.85 -5.26
CA LYS A 78 -0.76 -11.75 -5.36
C LYS A 78 -1.32 -10.92 -4.21
N VAL A 79 -2.58 -10.47 -4.34
CA VAL A 79 -3.29 -9.69 -3.31
C VAL A 79 -3.24 -10.35 -1.92
N ASN A 80 -3.45 -11.67 -1.88
CA ASN A 80 -3.45 -12.47 -0.64
C ASN A 80 -2.12 -13.19 -0.37
N SER A 81 -1.10 -13.03 -1.23
CA SER A 81 0.20 -13.66 -1.11
C SER A 81 1.31 -12.60 -1.20
N PRO A 82 1.50 -11.79 -0.14
CA PRO A 82 2.46 -10.68 -0.14
C PRO A 82 3.91 -11.18 -0.10
N LEU A 83 4.83 -10.32 -0.56
CA LEU A 83 6.26 -10.53 -0.36
C LEU A 83 6.65 -10.15 1.07
N THR A 84 7.72 -10.76 1.58
CA THR A 84 8.25 -10.49 2.92
C THR A 84 9.75 -10.23 2.85
N PHE A 85 10.17 -9.12 3.45
CA PHE A 85 11.56 -8.68 3.61
C PHE A 85 11.79 -8.34 5.09
N GLY A 86 12.29 -9.29 5.88
CA GLY A 86 12.38 -9.10 7.34
C GLY A 86 11.00 -8.83 7.95
N ASN A 87 10.83 -7.66 8.59
CA ASN A 87 9.56 -7.20 9.17
C ASN A 87 8.66 -6.46 8.16
N THR A 88 9.17 -6.18 6.96
CA THR A 88 8.45 -5.48 5.92
C THR A 88 7.67 -6.45 5.05
N ARG A 89 6.39 -6.13 4.81
CA ARG A 89 5.52 -6.84 3.87
C ARG A 89 5.17 -5.94 2.71
N VAL A 90 5.16 -6.51 1.51
CA VAL A 90 4.78 -5.81 0.28
C VAL A 90 3.55 -6.49 -0.33
N TYR A 91 2.48 -5.72 -0.43
CA TYR A 91 1.17 -6.14 -0.92
C TYR A 91 0.92 -5.57 -2.30
N LEU A 92 0.24 -6.34 -3.15
CA LEU A 92 -0.37 -5.83 -4.39
C LEU A 92 -1.74 -5.27 -4.02
N GLN A 93 -1.90 -3.94 -4.06
CA GLN A 93 -3.14 -3.27 -3.66
C GLN A 93 -4.06 -2.96 -4.84
N ALA A 94 -3.49 -2.46 -5.93
CA ALA A 94 -4.25 -2.01 -7.08
C ALA A 94 -3.44 -2.20 -8.37
N ASN A 95 -4.11 -2.00 -9.50
CA ASN A 95 -3.52 -2.00 -10.82
C ASN A 95 -4.21 -0.98 -11.72
N GLY A 96 -3.57 -0.66 -12.83
CA GLY A 96 -4.13 0.18 -13.87
C GLY A 96 -3.26 0.11 -15.13
N TYR A 97 -3.41 1.11 -15.99
CA TYR A 97 -2.63 1.21 -17.22
C TYR A 97 -1.91 2.55 -17.29
N SER A 98 -0.73 2.50 -17.88
CA SER A 98 0.07 3.67 -18.26
C SER A 98 0.09 3.76 -19.78
N PRO A 99 -0.59 4.75 -20.38
CA PRO A 99 -0.38 5.10 -21.77
C PRO A 99 1.08 5.50 -21.99
N ILE A 100 1.70 4.92 -23.02
CA ILE A 100 3.00 5.35 -23.54
C ILE A 100 2.71 6.31 -24.68
N VAL A 101 3.19 7.54 -24.53
CA VAL A 101 3.01 8.58 -25.54
C VAL A 101 4.34 9.16 -25.96
N THR A 102 4.40 9.63 -27.20
CA THR A 102 5.47 10.48 -27.71
C THR A 102 4.85 11.81 -28.10
N VAL A 103 5.27 12.89 -27.44
CA VAL A 103 4.90 14.27 -27.80
C VAL A 103 6.08 14.91 -28.49
N ARG A 104 5.81 15.47 -29.68
CA ARG A 104 6.78 16.25 -30.45
C ARG A 104 6.37 17.70 -30.50
N ASP A 105 7.34 18.59 -30.42
CA ASP A 105 7.13 20.03 -30.56
C ASP A 105 6.88 20.45 -32.02
N SER A 106 6.75 21.76 -32.24
CA SER A 106 6.52 22.36 -33.56
C SER A 106 7.69 22.18 -34.53
N THR A 107 8.89 21.86 -34.03
CA THR A 107 10.08 21.56 -34.82
C THR A 107 10.20 20.06 -35.16
N GLY A 108 9.34 19.22 -34.59
CA GLY A 108 9.33 17.76 -34.75
C GLY A 108 10.26 17.02 -33.77
N GLN A 109 10.92 17.74 -32.86
CA GLN A 109 11.76 17.14 -31.82
C GLN A 109 10.90 16.53 -30.71
N VAL A 110 11.40 15.49 -30.06
CA VAL A 110 10.70 14.82 -28.95
C VAL A 110 10.78 15.72 -27.72
N ALA A 111 9.64 16.25 -27.29
CA ALA A 111 9.52 17.06 -26.08
C ALA A 111 9.13 16.20 -24.86
N PHE A 112 8.49 15.04 -25.09
CA PHE A 112 8.21 14.07 -24.03
C PHE A 112 8.08 12.67 -24.64
N GLN A 113 8.61 11.64 -23.96
CA GLN A 113 8.38 10.24 -24.32
C GLN A 113 8.42 9.36 -23.08
N GLY A 114 7.41 8.50 -22.91
CA GLY A 114 7.41 7.50 -21.85
C GLY A 114 6.02 7.05 -21.41
N PRO A 115 5.94 6.09 -20.47
CA PRO A 115 4.71 5.71 -19.80
C PRO A 115 4.27 6.78 -18.78
N ILE A 116 2.96 7.08 -18.72
CA ILE A 116 2.38 7.90 -17.65
C ILE A 116 1.33 7.07 -16.90
N PRO A 117 1.48 6.81 -15.60
CA PRO A 117 0.44 6.16 -14.81
C PRO A 117 -0.85 6.97 -14.76
N PHE A 118 -1.94 6.39 -15.26
CA PHE A 118 -3.28 6.97 -15.11
C PHE A 118 -4.02 6.26 -13.98
N LEU A 119 -4.81 7.00 -13.22
CA LEU A 119 -5.50 6.51 -12.03
C LEU A 119 -6.93 6.04 -12.35
N PRO A 120 -7.28 4.77 -12.10
CA PRO A 120 -8.63 4.25 -12.23
C PRO A 120 -9.65 5.07 -11.43
N GLN A 121 -10.80 5.33 -12.05
CA GLN A 121 -11.94 6.04 -11.46
C GLN A 121 -13.11 5.11 -11.15
N ASP A 122 -13.09 3.90 -11.70
CA ASP A 122 -14.13 2.88 -11.53
C ASP A 122 -13.56 1.46 -11.74
N GLY A 123 -14.40 0.46 -11.53
CA GLY A 123 -14.02 -0.96 -11.64
C GLY A 123 -13.65 -1.43 -13.04
N ASN A 124 -14.05 -0.68 -14.09
CA ASN A 124 -13.67 -0.96 -15.48
C ASN A 124 -12.33 -0.31 -15.86
N LEU A 125 -11.58 0.20 -14.88
CA LEU A 125 -10.28 0.83 -15.07
C LEU A 125 -10.30 1.99 -16.06
N ARG A 126 -11.45 2.67 -16.25
CA ARG A 126 -11.47 4.00 -16.85
C ARG A 126 -10.60 4.88 -15.96
N SER A 127 -9.53 5.39 -16.53
CA SER A 127 -8.48 6.06 -15.76
C SER A 127 -8.31 7.49 -16.24
N ILE A 128 -7.99 8.41 -15.32
CA ILE A 128 -7.67 9.80 -15.65
C ILE A 128 -6.20 10.08 -15.40
N GLY A 129 -5.64 11.02 -16.15
CA GLY A 129 -4.28 11.46 -15.97
C GLY A 129 -4.02 12.79 -16.67
N ALA A 130 -2.79 13.26 -16.49
CA ALA A 130 -2.28 14.44 -17.15
C ALA A 130 -0.93 14.13 -17.77
N ILE A 131 -0.69 14.65 -18.98
CA ILE A 131 0.63 14.63 -19.62
C ILE A 131 1.11 16.07 -19.67
N LYS A 132 2.21 16.36 -18.99
CA LYS A 132 2.78 17.70 -18.87
C LYS A 132 4.06 17.76 -19.69
N VAL A 133 4.15 18.69 -20.62
CA VAL A 133 5.28 18.84 -21.54
C VAL A 133 5.88 20.23 -21.35
N PRO A 134 6.66 20.44 -20.26
CA PRO A 134 7.25 21.75 -19.95
C PRO A 134 8.31 22.19 -20.97
N ASP A 135 8.90 21.23 -21.69
CA ASP A 135 9.97 21.50 -22.65
C ASP A 135 9.44 21.99 -24.02
N ALA A 136 8.12 21.98 -24.23
CA ALA A 136 7.49 22.58 -25.41
C ALA A 136 7.41 24.12 -25.26
N ASN A 137 7.48 24.85 -26.38
CA ASN A 137 7.30 26.30 -26.41
C ASN A 137 6.20 26.72 -27.41
N PRO A 138 5.04 27.22 -26.95
CA PRO A 138 4.63 27.36 -25.54
C PRO A 138 4.47 25.99 -24.85
N GLN A 139 4.48 25.98 -23.51
CA GLN A 139 4.25 24.77 -22.71
C GLN A 139 2.89 24.14 -23.06
N ILE A 140 2.87 22.80 -23.13
CA ILE A 140 1.68 22.03 -23.51
C ILE A 140 1.30 21.07 -22.40
N GLY A 141 0.00 21.03 -22.09
CA GLY A 141 -0.61 20.07 -21.19
C GLY A 141 -1.70 19.27 -21.88
N PHE A 142 -1.82 17.99 -21.54
CA PHE A 142 -2.93 17.15 -21.96
C PHE A 142 -3.72 16.70 -20.73
N VAL A 143 -5.00 17.04 -20.67
CA VAL A 143 -5.93 16.46 -19.68
C VAL A 143 -6.58 15.27 -20.35
N ALA A 144 -6.32 14.07 -19.82
CA ALA A 144 -6.54 12.83 -20.55
C ALA A 144 -7.31 11.77 -19.75
N SER A 145 -7.96 10.88 -20.47
CA SER A 145 -8.62 9.68 -19.97
C SER A 145 -8.23 8.48 -20.81
N PHE A 146 -7.88 7.38 -20.15
CA PHE A 146 -7.61 6.10 -20.77
C PHE A 146 -8.80 5.15 -20.55
N LEU A 147 -9.30 4.58 -21.65
CA LEU A 147 -10.45 3.68 -21.67
C LEU A 147 -9.97 2.31 -22.20
N PRO A 148 -9.78 1.29 -21.33
CA PRO A 148 -9.26 -0.01 -21.76
C PRO A 148 -10.12 -0.72 -22.81
N THR A 149 -11.43 -0.79 -22.58
CA THR A 149 -12.41 -1.24 -23.57
C THR A 149 -13.38 -0.11 -23.85
N TYR A 150 -13.13 0.64 -24.91
CA TYR A 150 -13.90 1.83 -25.26
C TYR A 150 -15.32 1.50 -25.71
N ALA A 151 -16.29 2.28 -25.21
CA ALA A 151 -17.61 2.43 -25.82
C ALA A 151 -18.08 3.88 -25.71
N ARG A 152 -19.11 4.22 -26.50
CA ARG A 152 -19.73 5.54 -26.45
C ARG A 152 -21.13 5.43 -25.87
N ASP A 153 -21.34 6.11 -24.75
CA ASP A 153 -22.64 6.28 -24.11
C ASP A 153 -23.26 7.63 -24.50
N SER A 154 -24.59 7.65 -24.64
CA SER A 154 -25.32 8.84 -25.08
C SER A 154 -25.37 9.95 -24.02
N LYS A 155 -25.17 9.64 -22.74
CA LYS A 155 -25.21 10.60 -21.63
C LYS A 155 -23.82 10.94 -21.09
N GLN A 156 -22.95 9.94 -21.00
CA GLN A 156 -21.63 10.06 -20.34
C GLN A 156 -20.48 10.27 -21.34
N GLY A 157 -20.74 10.16 -22.65
CA GLY A 157 -19.69 10.26 -23.66
C GLY A 157 -18.84 8.99 -23.72
N GLY A 158 -17.52 9.12 -23.65
CA GLY A 158 -16.62 7.97 -23.65
C GLY A 158 -16.65 7.22 -22.31
N ILE A 159 -16.93 5.92 -22.35
CA ILE A 159 -16.92 5.04 -21.18
C ILE A 159 -15.99 3.84 -21.42
N SER A 160 -15.64 3.15 -20.33
CA SER A 160 -15.06 1.81 -20.44
C SER A 160 -16.04 0.75 -19.97
N THR A 161 -16.28 -0.26 -20.80
CA THR A 161 -17.24 -1.34 -20.52
C THR A 161 -16.62 -2.58 -19.91
N PHE A 162 -15.29 -2.71 -19.97
CA PHE A 162 -14.58 -3.87 -19.44
C PHE A 162 -13.15 -3.49 -18.98
N PRO A 163 -12.62 -4.06 -17.89
CA PRO A 163 -11.31 -3.70 -17.33
C PRO A 163 -10.11 -4.09 -18.20
N GLU A 164 -10.21 -5.16 -18.98
CA GLU A 164 -9.14 -5.55 -19.91
C GLU A 164 -9.07 -4.57 -21.08
N ALA A 165 -7.86 -4.37 -21.62
CA ALA A 165 -7.63 -3.43 -22.71
C ALA A 165 -7.96 -4.04 -24.09
N LEU A 166 -9.25 -4.29 -24.37
CA LEU A 166 -9.72 -4.95 -25.61
C LEU A 166 -9.91 -3.98 -26.79
N ASP A 167 -10.29 -2.73 -26.52
CA ASP A 167 -10.35 -1.64 -27.51
C ASP A 167 -9.85 -0.35 -26.84
N PRO A 168 -8.52 -0.27 -26.57
CA PRO A 168 -7.94 0.79 -25.77
C PRO A 168 -8.00 2.12 -26.51
N LYS A 169 -8.42 3.17 -25.79
CA LYS A 169 -8.52 4.52 -26.36
C LYS A 169 -8.03 5.58 -25.38
N LEU A 170 -7.18 6.48 -25.86
CA LEU A 170 -6.70 7.64 -25.13
C LEU A 170 -7.47 8.87 -25.60
N LEU A 171 -8.32 9.42 -24.75
CA LEU A 171 -9.06 10.66 -25.00
C LEU A 171 -8.34 11.79 -24.30
N PHE A 172 -8.21 12.95 -24.95
CA PHE A 172 -7.55 14.09 -24.33
C PHE A 172 -8.05 15.43 -24.86
N SER A 173 -7.90 16.44 -24.00
CA SER A 173 -7.91 17.85 -24.38
C SER A 173 -6.48 18.40 -24.32
N ILE A 174 -6.15 19.26 -25.28
CA ILE A 174 -4.83 19.88 -25.40
C ILE A 174 -4.94 21.33 -24.93
N TRP A 175 -4.03 21.71 -24.05
CA TRP A 175 -3.98 23.04 -23.43
C TRP A 175 -2.62 23.67 -23.65
N GLU A 176 -2.59 24.89 -24.16
CA GLU A 176 -1.38 25.72 -24.29
C GLU A 176 -1.33 26.78 -23.19
N GLY A 177 -0.16 26.96 -22.57
CA GLY A 177 0.06 27.97 -21.52
C GLY A 177 0.95 27.47 -20.39
N ASP A 178 1.08 28.26 -19.34
CA ASP A 178 1.89 27.96 -18.16
C ASP A 178 1.32 26.76 -17.37
N LEU A 179 2.11 25.70 -17.20
CA LEU A 179 1.77 24.51 -16.40
C LEU A 179 1.95 24.75 -14.88
N GLY A 180 2.50 25.89 -14.47
CA GLY A 180 2.75 26.27 -13.08
C GLY A 180 3.85 25.47 -12.41
N LEU A 181 4.67 24.73 -13.17
CA LEU A 181 5.70 23.83 -12.66
C LEU A 181 6.88 24.59 -12.03
N ASP A 182 7.10 25.83 -12.45
CA ASP A 182 8.21 26.68 -11.98
C ASP A 182 7.87 27.49 -10.71
N SER A 183 6.63 27.39 -10.21
CA SER A 183 6.14 28.19 -9.08
C SER A 183 6.67 27.76 -7.70
N GLY A 184 7.29 26.59 -7.61
CA GLY A 184 7.71 25.97 -6.34
C GLY A 184 6.55 25.46 -5.48
N ILE A 185 5.31 25.59 -5.94
CA ILE A 185 4.12 25.07 -5.26
C ILE A 185 3.91 23.61 -5.67
N PRO A 186 3.86 22.66 -4.72
CA PRO A 186 3.54 21.27 -5.03
C PRO A 186 2.18 21.17 -5.74
N GLN A 187 2.16 20.46 -6.86
CA GLN A 187 0.96 20.26 -7.68
C GLN A 187 0.76 18.79 -8.03
N SER A 188 -0.48 18.41 -8.32
CA SER A 188 -0.82 17.04 -8.68
C SER A 188 -0.13 16.62 -9.98
N VAL A 189 0.48 15.44 -10.01
CA VAL A 189 1.04 14.86 -11.24
C VAL A 189 -0.06 14.36 -12.20
N TYR A 190 -1.25 14.06 -11.68
CA TYR A 190 -2.38 13.48 -12.44
C TYR A 190 -3.36 14.53 -12.98
N ARG A 191 -3.19 15.81 -12.62
CA ARG A 191 -4.09 16.91 -13.00
C ARG A 191 -3.29 18.11 -13.45
N ILE A 192 -3.92 18.92 -14.30
CA ILE A 192 -3.43 20.24 -14.72
C ILE A 192 -4.46 21.27 -14.28
N ASP A 193 -4.01 22.40 -13.74
CA ASP A 193 -4.85 23.57 -13.57
C ASP A 193 -4.93 24.30 -14.91
N THR A 194 -6.09 24.23 -15.56
CA THR A 194 -6.31 24.82 -16.88
C THR A 194 -6.92 26.21 -16.82
N SER A 195 -7.13 26.79 -15.63
CA SER A 195 -7.84 28.08 -15.45
C SER A 195 -7.21 29.27 -16.17
N LYS A 196 -5.89 29.22 -16.43
CA LYS A 196 -5.12 30.24 -17.15
C LYS A 196 -4.54 29.73 -18.47
N MET A 197 -4.91 28.53 -18.89
CA MET A 197 -4.45 27.92 -20.13
C MET A 197 -5.54 28.05 -21.21
N LYS A 198 -5.13 27.96 -22.48
CA LYS A 198 -6.05 27.97 -23.61
C LYS A 198 -6.20 26.57 -24.19
N GLU A 199 -7.43 26.10 -24.28
CA GLU A 199 -7.75 24.85 -24.98
C GLU A 199 -7.54 25.02 -26.49
N ILE A 200 -6.78 24.12 -27.10
CA ILE A 200 -6.42 24.17 -28.53
C ILE A 200 -6.83 22.92 -29.31
N GLY A 201 -7.38 21.91 -28.64
CA GLY A 201 -7.89 20.72 -29.32
C GLY A 201 -8.52 19.70 -28.39
N LEU A 202 -9.42 18.90 -28.97
CA LEU A 202 -10.01 17.70 -28.37
C LEU A 202 -9.85 16.57 -29.36
N GLU A 203 -9.27 15.46 -28.92
CA GLU A 203 -9.13 14.31 -29.79
C GLU A 203 -9.10 12.99 -29.01
N SER A 204 -9.22 11.89 -29.73
CA SER A 204 -9.01 10.55 -29.22
C SER A 204 -8.11 9.73 -30.14
N LEU A 205 -7.22 8.94 -29.56
CA LEU A 205 -6.28 8.08 -30.27
C LEU A 205 -6.42 6.62 -29.84
N LYS A 206 -6.31 5.72 -30.81
CA LYS A 206 -5.99 4.30 -30.61
C LYS A 206 -4.47 4.11 -30.57
N PRO A 207 -3.96 2.98 -30.03
CA PRO A 207 -2.54 2.66 -30.09
C PRO A 207 -2.03 2.72 -31.54
N GLY A 208 -0.87 3.35 -31.73
CA GLY A 208 -0.24 3.60 -33.02
C GLY A 208 -0.72 4.85 -33.75
N GLU A 209 -1.76 5.54 -33.29
CA GLU A 209 -2.27 6.74 -33.95
C GLU A 209 -1.55 8.01 -33.47
N THR A 210 -1.46 8.99 -34.39
CA THR A 210 -0.87 10.30 -34.15
C THR A 210 -1.88 11.39 -34.46
N PHE A 211 -2.01 12.37 -33.56
CA PHE A 211 -2.72 13.61 -33.81
C PHE A 211 -1.75 14.79 -33.96
N LYS A 212 -1.99 15.65 -34.95
CA LYS A 212 -1.22 16.87 -35.18
C LYS A 212 -2.04 18.09 -34.74
N PHE A 213 -1.38 19.01 -34.05
CA PHE A 213 -1.94 20.29 -33.60
C PHE A 213 -0.93 21.41 -33.92
N PRO A 214 -1.31 22.71 -33.87
CA PRO A 214 -0.45 23.78 -34.38
C PRO A 214 0.95 23.84 -33.73
N GLN A 215 1.06 23.42 -32.47
CA GLN A 215 2.27 23.47 -31.65
C GLN A 215 3.05 22.14 -31.67
N GLY A 216 2.61 21.12 -32.40
CA GLY A 216 3.30 19.83 -32.46
C GLY A 216 2.43 18.62 -32.79
N SER A 217 2.78 17.47 -32.22
CA SER A 217 2.00 16.24 -32.37
C SER A 217 2.09 15.35 -31.15
N ILE A 218 1.06 14.54 -30.93
CA ILE A 218 1.02 13.50 -29.91
C ILE A 218 0.75 12.16 -30.59
N THR A 219 1.57 11.16 -30.28
CA THR A 219 1.38 9.78 -30.70
C THR A 219 1.07 8.95 -29.47
N PHE A 220 -0.01 8.16 -29.53
CA PHE A 220 -0.28 7.15 -28.53
C PHE A 220 0.38 5.85 -28.97
N GLU A 221 1.58 5.57 -28.48
CA GLU A 221 2.41 4.45 -28.96
C GLU A 221 1.75 3.10 -28.62
N THR A 222 1.51 2.89 -27.33
CA THR A 222 0.91 1.68 -26.76
C THR A 222 0.65 1.92 -25.28
N PHE A 223 0.34 0.90 -24.49
CA PHE A 223 0.16 0.99 -23.05
C PHE A 223 0.87 -0.15 -22.32
N VAL A 224 1.18 0.06 -21.05
CA VAL A 224 1.68 -1.00 -20.15
C VAL A 224 0.85 -1.04 -18.88
N PRO A 225 0.58 -2.23 -18.32
CA PRO A 225 -0.04 -2.32 -17.02
C PRO A 225 0.93 -1.85 -15.93
N TRP A 226 0.39 -1.28 -14.86
CA TRP A 226 1.11 -0.98 -13.64
C TRP A 226 0.44 -1.63 -12.44
N ILE A 227 1.21 -1.84 -11.37
CA ILE A 227 0.72 -2.29 -10.07
C ILE A 227 1.06 -1.27 -8.99
N ASN A 228 0.18 -1.11 -8.01
CA ASN A 228 0.46 -0.37 -6.79
C ASN A 228 0.93 -1.34 -5.71
N LEU A 229 2.17 -1.12 -5.26
CA LEU A 229 2.78 -1.81 -4.15
C LEU A 229 2.49 -1.03 -2.88
N GLN A 230 1.91 -1.69 -1.88
CA GLN A 230 1.85 -1.16 -0.52
C GLN A 230 2.87 -1.85 0.37
N ILE A 231 3.76 -1.03 0.92
CA ILE A 231 4.86 -1.46 1.76
C ILE A 231 4.51 -1.14 3.20
N VAL A 232 4.43 -2.17 4.03
CA VAL A 232 4.12 -2.04 5.46
C VAL A 232 5.26 -2.64 6.27
N ASP A 233 5.89 -1.80 7.09
CA ASP A 233 6.87 -2.25 8.07
C ASP A 233 6.32 -2.08 9.49
N ASP A 234 6.26 -3.19 10.23
CA ASP A 234 5.71 -3.27 11.58
C ASP A 234 6.69 -3.96 12.55
N PRO A 235 7.71 -3.22 13.04
CA PRO A 235 8.63 -3.75 14.05
C PRO A 235 7.95 -3.94 15.43
N GLY A 236 6.82 -3.27 15.66
CA GLY A 236 6.06 -3.32 16.91
C GLY A 236 5.42 -4.68 17.18
N LYS A 237 5.15 -5.45 16.12
CA LYS A 237 4.51 -6.76 16.19
C LYS A 237 5.20 -7.73 17.16
N GLY A 238 6.53 -7.72 17.21
CA GLY A 238 7.30 -8.54 18.16
C GLY A 238 7.05 -8.12 19.61
N TYR A 239 7.14 -6.82 19.90
CA TYR A 239 6.88 -6.28 21.24
C TYR A 239 5.43 -6.53 21.70
N ALA A 240 4.46 -6.41 20.79
CA ALA A 240 3.07 -6.71 21.08
C ALA A 240 2.87 -8.17 21.46
N LEU A 241 3.56 -9.11 20.79
CA LEU A 241 3.52 -10.54 21.13
C LEU A 241 4.09 -10.79 22.54
N TYR A 242 5.25 -10.21 22.86
CA TYR A 242 5.82 -10.33 24.21
C TYR A 242 4.91 -9.75 25.29
N GLY A 243 4.33 -8.57 25.03
CA GLY A 243 3.37 -7.94 25.94
C GLY A 243 2.12 -8.80 26.16
N ALA A 244 1.58 -9.41 25.09
CA ALA A 244 0.44 -10.31 25.18
C ALA A 244 0.76 -11.56 26.00
N ILE A 245 1.93 -12.17 25.77
CA ILE A 245 2.41 -13.32 26.57
C ILE A 245 2.55 -12.93 28.04
N ALA A 246 3.19 -11.79 28.34
CA ALA A 246 3.36 -11.31 29.70
C ALA A 246 2.01 -11.04 30.40
N ALA A 247 1.04 -10.46 29.69
CA ALA A 247 -0.30 -10.21 30.20
C ALA A 247 -1.04 -11.52 30.52
N ILE A 248 -0.95 -12.53 29.64
CA ILE A 248 -1.54 -13.85 29.87
C ILE A 248 -0.89 -14.53 31.07
N LEU A 249 0.45 -14.51 31.18
CA LEU A 249 1.17 -15.08 32.31
C LEU A 249 0.83 -14.37 33.63
N GLY A 250 0.73 -13.04 33.63
CA GLY A 250 0.31 -12.25 34.79
C GLY A 250 -1.13 -12.57 35.21
N LEU A 251 -2.04 -12.74 34.25
CA LEU A 251 -3.41 -13.17 34.50
C LEU A 251 -3.45 -14.56 35.13
N LEU A 252 -2.73 -15.54 34.56
CA LEU A 252 -2.64 -16.89 35.11
C LEU A 252 -2.07 -16.88 36.53
N ALA A 253 -0.97 -16.16 36.77
CA ALA A 253 -0.39 -16.00 38.10
C ALA A 253 -1.37 -15.35 39.09
N SER A 254 -2.22 -14.40 38.64
CA SER A 254 -3.23 -13.77 39.49
C SER A 254 -4.39 -14.70 39.84
N LEU A 255 -4.80 -15.57 38.91
CA LEU A 255 -5.92 -16.51 39.08
C LEU A 255 -5.51 -17.72 39.93
N PHE A 256 -4.33 -18.28 39.67
CA PHE A 256 -3.81 -19.45 40.37
C PHE A 256 -3.00 -19.09 41.63
N GLY A 257 -2.63 -17.82 41.79
CA GLY A 257 -1.99 -17.32 43.00
C GLY A 257 -2.92 -17.44 44.21
N ARG A 258 -2.65 -18.41 45.07
CA ARG A 258 -3.42 -18.65 46.30
C ARG A 258 -3.24 -17.47 47.27
N ARG A 259 -4.18 -16.53 47.27
CA ARG A 259 -4.22 -15.44 48.26
C ARG A 259 -4.95 -15.91 49.51
N ARG A 260 -4.18 -16.19 50.56
CA ARG A 260 -4.67 -16.59 51.87
C ARG A 260 -4.36 -15.51 52.89
N ARG A 261 -5.27 -15.31 53.84
CA ARG A 261 -5.01 -14.54 55.05
C ARG A 261 -5.12 -15.49 56.21
N ILE A 262 -4.10 -15.48 57.08
CA ILE A 262 -4.08 -16.25 58.31
C ILE A 262 -4.03 -15.24 59.44
N TRP A 263 -4.92 -15.39 60.41
CA TRP A 263 -4.94 -14.63 61.64
C TRP A 263 -4.60 -15.55 62.80
N ILE A 264 -3.73 -15.08 63.68
CA ILE A 264 -3.34 -15.77 64.90
C ILE A 264 -3.68 -14.85 66.06
N ARG A 265 -4.40 -15.37 67.04
CA ARG A 265 -4.74 -14.67 68.27
C ARG A 265 -4.25 -15.48 69.46
N ILE A 266 -3.61 -14.82 70.41
CA ILE A 266 -3.24 -15.41 71.71
C ILE A 266 -4.16 -14.79 72.75
N THR A 267 -4.93 -15.62 73.46
CA THR A 267 -5.82 -15.15 74.52
C THR A 267 -5.04 -14.89 75.81
N SER A 268 -5.62 -14.12 76.73
CA SER A 268 -5.03 -13.84 78.05
C SER A 268 -4.80 -15.10 78.91
N THR A 269 -5.47 -16.20 78.59
CA THR A 269 -5.30 -17.52 79.21
C THR A 269 -4.20 -18.37 78.55
N GLY A 270 -3.51 -17.84 77.54
CA GLY A 270 -2.41 -18.52 76.84
C GLY A 270 -2.85 -19.45 75.71
N VAL A 271 -4.13 -19.46 75.32
CA VAL A 271 -4.63 -20.28 74.21
C VAL A 271 -4.33 -19.59 72.87
N VAL A 272 -3.80 -20.34 71.92
CA VAL A 272 -3.53 -19.87 70.56
C VAL A 272 -4.67 -20.29 69.62
N GLU A 273 -5.37 -19.31 69.06
CA GLU A 273 -6.41 -19.48 68.04
C GLU A 273 -5.83 -19.14 66.66
N VAL A 274 -6.05 -20.03 65.69
CA VAL A 274 -5.63 -19.83 64.29
C VAL A 274 -6.86 -19.88 63.39
N ALA A 275 -7.06 -18.84 62.60
CA ALA A 275 -8.11 -18.77 61.59
C ALA A 275 -7.51 -18.45 60.23
N GLY A 276 -8.02 -19.05 59.16
CA GLY A 276 -7.62 -18.74 57.79
C GLY A 276 -8.82 -18.43 56.91
N LEU A 277 -8.61 -17.53 55.95
CA LEU A 277 -9.55 -17.24 54.89
C LEU A 277 -8.83 -17.32 53.54
N ALA A 278 -9.30 -18.21 52.67
CA ALA A 278 -8.89 -18.27 51.27
C ALA A 278 -9.83 -17.39 50.47
N LYS A 279 -9.30 -16.31 49.87
CA LYS A 279 -10.09 -15.50 48.95
C LYS A 279 -10.35 -16.38 47.71
N ASN A 280 -11.61 -16.64 47.40
CA ASN A 280 -12.12 -17.51 46.32
C ASN A 280 -12.33 -19.02 46.69
N GLY A 281 -12.30 -19.40 47.97
CA GLY A 281 -12.64 -20.79 48.37
C GLY A 281 -11.68 -21.86 47.81
N ALA A 282 -10.44 -21.48 47.51
CA ALA A 282 -9.44 -22.38 46.94
C ALA A 282 -9.21 -23.60 47.87
N PRO A 283 -9.30 -24.84 47.37
CA PRO A 283 -9.24 -26.05 48.19
C PRO A 283 -7.87 -26.24 48.84
N GLY A 284 -7.85 -26.87 50.01
CA GLY A 284 -6.64 -27.24 50.74
C GLY A 284 -6.13 -26.19 51.73
N LEU A 285 -6.95 -25.19 52.10
CA LEU A 285 -6.62 -24.30 53.21
C LEU A 285 -6.72 -25.03 54.55
N GLU A 286 -7.74 -25.86 54.73
CA GLU A 286 -8.00 -26.61 55.97
C GLU A 286 -6.83 -27.52 56.31
N ALA A 287 -6.38 -28.34 55.35
CA ALA A 287 -5.22 -29.22 55.51
C ALA A 287 -3.92 -28.46 55.82
N GLU A 288 -3.74 -27.26 55.28
CA GLU A 288 -2.58 -26.43 55.59
C GLU A 288 -2.65 -25.80 56.98
N ILE A 289 -3.83 -25.36 57.43
CA ILE A 289 -4.03 -24.87 58.80
C ILE A 289 -3.77 -25.99 59.79
N GLU A 290 -4.26 -27.21 59.54
CA GLU A 290 -4.00 -28.38 60.37
C GLU A 290 -2.51 -28.70 60.46
N ASN A 291 -1.80 -28.69 59.32
CA ASN A 291 -0.34 -28.88 59.30
C ASN A 291 0.39 -27.78 60.07
N PHE A 292 -0.02 -26.52 59.90
CA PHE A 292 0.57 -25.38 60.60
C PHE A 292 0.37 -25.46 62.12
N VAL A 293 -0.85 -25.77 62.56
CA VAL A 293 -1.16 -25.98 63.99
C VAL A 293 -0.39 -27.17 64.55
N THR A 294 -0.27 -28.26 63.78
CA THR A 294 0.52 -29.44 64.18
C THR A 294 1.99 -29.10 64.34
N TYR A 295 2.55 -28.29 63.44
CA TYR A 295 3.92 -27.81 63.55
C TYR A 295 4.14 -26.93 64.78
N LEU A 296 3.24 -25.98 65.04
CA LEU A 296 3.31 -25.12 66.23
C LEU A 296 3.24 -25.91 67.54
N ARG A 297 2.49 -27.01 67.56
CA ARG A 297 2.42 -27.93 68.72
C ARG A 297 3.68 -28.78 68.90
N LYS A 298 4.49 -28.99 67.86
CA LYS A 298 5.73 -29.78 67.90
C LYS A 298 6.97 -28.94 68.21
N GLY A 299 6.92 -27.62 67.99
CA GLY A 299 8.02 -26.68 68.25
C GLY A 299 8.01 -26.07 69.67
N ILE A 300 7.11 -26.53 70.53
CA ILE A 300 7.02 -26.24 71.97
C ILE A 300 7.39 -27.54 72.69
#